data_AF-A0A023FQZ8-F1
#
_entry.id   AF-A0A023FQZ8-F1
#
_cell.length_a   1.000
_cell.length_b   1.000
_cell.length_c   1.000
_cell.angle_alpha   90.00
_cell.angle_beta   90.00
_cell.angle_gamma   90.00
#
_symmetry.space_group_name_H-M   'P 1'
#
loop_
_entity.id
_entity.type
_entity.pdbx_description
1 polymer ?
#
loop_
_entity_poly.entity_id
_entity_poly.type
_entity_poly.pdbx_seq_one_letter_code
_entity_poly.pdbx_strand_id
1 'polypeptide(L)'
;MQSLRQVAGIVGRMARLQTTAAATSAASSAVKAAPATGRRMKYPYTLTAKLAQFPYKFHFQNFWLIRYYLCGGLVIYFVFIVLPIHRAVNSPEAVAAHKERKRKLAEEHQHHH
;
A
#
# COMPACT_ATOMS: atom_id res chain seq x y z
N MET A 1 34.33 -52.71 20.08
CA MET A 1 34.23 -52.55 18.61
C MET A 1 32.81 -52.20 18.09
N GLN A 2 31.72 -52.38 18.85
CA GLN A 2 30.34 -52.13 18.36
C GLN A 2 29.95 -50.63 18.30
N SER A 3 30.57 -49.75 19.09
CA SER A 3 30.24 -48.32 19.15
C SER A 3 30.62 -47.55 17.87
N LEU A 4 31.74 -47.90 17.23
CA LEU A 4 32.22 -47.24 16.01
C LEU A 4 31.29 -47.43 14.80
N ARG A 5 30.64 -48.59 14.70
CA ARG A 5 29.67 -48.87 13.61
C ARG A 5 28.35 -48.11 13.82
N GLN A 6 27.95 -47.91 15.07
CA GLN A 6 26.75 -47.11 15.38
C GLN A 6 26.98 -45.61 15.14
N VAL A 7 28.15 -45.09 15.48
CA VAL A 7 28.52 -43.68 15.22
C VAL A 7 28.57 -43.40 13.71
N ALA A 8 29.16 -44.30 12.91
CA ALA A 8 29.17 -44.15 11.45
C ALA A 8 27.75 -44.13 10.83
N GLY A 9 26.83 -44.94 11.38
CA GLY A 9 25.43 -44.94 10.95
C GLY A 9 24.67 -43.66 11.32
N ILE A 10 24.98 -43.04 12.47
CA ILE A 10 24.37 -41.79 12.92
C ILE A 10 24.88 -40.61 12.08
N VAL A 11 26.19 -40.54 11.81
CA VAL A 11 26.79 -39.49 10.97
C VAL A 11 26.26 -39.55 9.53
N GLY A 12 26.11 -40.75 8.97
CA GLY A 12 25.51 -40.93 7.64
C GLY A 12 24.04 -40.49 7.55
N ARG A 13 23.26 -40.66 8.63
CA ARG A 13 21.86 -40.17 8.70
C ARG A 13 21.78 -38.65 8.86
N MET A 14 22.68 -38.05 9.64
CA MET A 14 22.76 -36.59 9.81
C MET A 14 23.18 -35.88 8.50
N ALA A 15 24.10 -36.47 7.74
CA ALA A 15 24.51 -35.93 6.44
C ALA A 15 23.37 -35.92 5.40
N ARG A 16 22.49 -36.93 5.42
CA ARG A 16 21.29 -36.96 4.55
C ARG A 16 20.24 -35.94 4.98
N LEU A 17 20.06 -35.72 6.29
CA LEU A 17 19.12 -34.73 6.80
C LEU A 17 19.56 -33.29 6.47
N GLN A 18 20.86 -33.00 6.47
CA GLN A 18 21.38 -31.67 6.09
C GLN A 18 21.24 -31.38 4.58
N THR A 19 21.38 -32.39 3.73
CA THR A 19 21.21 -32.23 2.27
C THR A 19 19.73 -32.08 1.87
N THR A 20 18.79 -32.73 2.58
CA THR A 20 17.36 -32.47 2.36
C THR A 20 16.89 -31.12 2.90
N ALA A 21 17.50 -30.63 3.99
CA ALA A 21 17.18 -29.31 4.54
C ALA A 21 17.68 -28.15 3.65
N ALA A 22 18.87 -28.29 3.04
CA ALA A 22 19.38 -27.33 2.07
C ALA A 22 18.55 -27.30 0.76
N ALA A 23 18.01 -28.44 0.34
CA ALA A 23 17.09 -28.52 -0.80
C ALA A 23 15.73 -27.87 -0.51
N THR A 24 15.25 -27.89 0.75
CA THR A 24 14.02 -27.18 1.15
C THR A 24 14.25 -25.67 1.34
N SER A 25 15.44 -25.24 1.78
CA SER A 25 15.76 -23.80 1.85
C SER A 25 15.99 -23.17 0.47
N ALA A 26 16.49 -23.93 -0.51
CA ALA A 26 16.56 -23.50 -1.91
C ALA A 26 15.18 -23.49 -2.60
N ALA A 27 14.27 -24.40 -2.20
CA ALA A 27 12.88 -24.39 -2.66
C ALA A 27 12.06 -23.21 -2.07
N SER A 28 12.48 -22.62 -0.94
CA SER A 28 11.82 -21.45 -0.36
C SER A 28 12.19 -20.11 -1.02
N SER A 29 13.21 -20.08 -1.89
CA SER A 29 13.49 -18.92 -2.77
C SER A 29 12.73 -18.96 -4.10
N ALA A 30 12.02 -20.06 -4.39
CA ALA A 30 11.10 -20.14 -5.51
C ALA A 30 9.77 -19.47 -5.12
N VAL A 31 9.74 -18.15 -5.29
CA VAL A 31 8.57 -17.41 -5.77
C VAL A 31 7.28 -17.69 -4.98
N LYS A 32 7.07 -16.94 -3.91
CA LYS A 32 5.71 -16.55 -3.52
C LYS A 32 5.18 -15.59 -4.60
N ALA A 33 4.83 -16.15 -5.76
CA ALA A 33 3.99 -15.48 -6.74
C ALA A 33 2.64 -15.28 -6.05
N ALA A 34 2.41 -14.05 -5.63
CA ALA A 34 1.04 -13.58 -5.45
C ALA A 34 0.24 -13.95 -6.71
N PRO A 35 -1.05 -14.31 -6.58
CA PRO A 35 -1.85 -14.75 -7.72
C PRO A 35 -1.78 -13.66 -8.80
N ALA A 36 -1.11 -14.00 -9.90
CA ALA A 36 -0.98 -13.11 -11.05
C ALA A 36 -2.39 -12.93 -11.62
N THR A 37 -2.97 -11.78 -11.31
CA THR A 37 -4.18 -11.25 -11.92
C THR A 37 -4.01 -11.21 -13.44
N GLY A 38 -4.46 -12.25 -14.14
CA GLY A 38 -4.49 -12.32 -15.59
C GLY A 38 -3.12 -12.30 -16.27
N ARG A 39 -3.07 -12.84 -17.49
CA ARG A 39 -1.92 -12.67 -18.39
C ARG A 39 -1.62 -11.17 -18.54
N ARG A 40 -0.49 -10.68 -18.02
CA ARG A 40 -0.10 -9.27 -18.18
C ARG A 40 -0.08 -8.93 -19.68
N MET A 41 -0.85 -7.92 -20.08
CA MET A 41 -0.92 -7.49 -21.48
C MET A 41 0.47 -7.01 -21.92
N LYS A 42 1.01 -7.57 -23.00
CA LYS A 42 2.40 -7.33 -23.43
C LYS A 42 2.68 -5.86 -23.76
N TYR A 43 1.69 -5.19 -24.34
CA TYR A 43 1.76 -3.77 -24.68
C TYR A 43 0.51 -3.06 -24.17
N PRO A 44 0.60 -2.31 -23.06
CA PRO A 44 -0.50 -1.50 -22.58
C PRO A 44 -0.69 -0.26 -23.47
N TYR A 45 -1.69 -0.33 -24.36
CA TYR A 45 -2.01 0.77 -25.28
C TYR A 45 -2.93 1.83 -24.66
N THR A 46 -3.61 1.51 -23.57
CA THR A 46 -4.45 2.47 -22.83
C THR A 46 -3.72 2.99 -21.59
N LEU A 47 -4.02 4.24 -21.19
CA LEU A 47 -3.46 4.83 -19.97
C LEU A 47 -3.82 4.02 -18.72
N THR A 48 -5.03 3.49 -18.65
CA THR A 48 -5.48 2.63 -17.56
C THR A 48 -4.66 1.34 -17.46
N ALA A 49 -4.36 0.70 -18.60
CA ALA A 49 -3.50 -0.49 -18.62
C ALA A 49 -2.06 -0.18 -18.22
N LYS A 50 -1.54 1.00 -18.56
CA LYS A 50 -0.19 1.44 -18.15
C LYS A 50 -0.10 1.64 -16.65
N LEU A 51 -1.12 2.25 -16.04
CA LEU A 51 -1.20 2.45 -14.59
C LEU A 51 -1.34 1.11 -13.87
N ALA A 52 -2.27 0.25 -14.29
CA ALA A 52 -2.47 -1.05 -13.64
C ALA A 52 -1.22 -1.94 -13.64
N GLN A 53 -0.37 -1.83 -14.66
CA GLN A 53 0.88 -2.59 -14.76
C GLN A 53 2.09 -1.90 -14.12
N PHE A 54 1.93 -0.66 -13.62
CA PHE A 54 3.06 0.06 -13.04
C PHE A 54 3.50 -0.63 -11.74
N PRO A 55 4.81 -0.89 -11.54
CA PRO A 55 5.28 -1.58 -10.35
C PRO A 55 5.34 -0.62 -9.16
N TYR A 56 4.16 -0.29 -8.60
CA TYR A 56 4.01 0.66 -7.50
C TYR A 56 4.84 0.29 -6.27
N LYS A 57 4.82 -0.99 -5.87
CA LYS A 57 5.57 -1.47 -4.70
C LYS A 57 7.07 -1.23 -4.84
N PHE A 58 7.65 -1.46 -6.02
CA PHE A 58 9.07 -1.25 -6.27
C PHE A 58 9.45 0.22 -6.09
N HIS A 59 8.68 1.14 -6.66
CA HIS A 59 8.97 2.58 -6.53
C HIS A 59 8.77 3.07 -5.10
N PHE A 60 7.75 2.57 -4.39
CA PHE A 60 7.49 2.99 -3.02
C PHE A 60 8.57 2.53 -2.03
N GLN A 61 9.20 1.37 -2.27
CA GLN A 61 10.26 0.84 -1.40
C GLN A 61 11.63 1.43 -1.71
N ASN A 62 11.95 1.67 -2.97
CA ASN A 62 13.29 2.11 -3.39
C ASN A 62 13.44 3.63 -3.48
N PHE A 63 12.34 4.36 -3.69
CA PHE A 63 12.40 5.80 -3.90
C PHE A 63 12.00 6.55 -2.62
N TRP A 64 13.03 7.06 -1.92
CA TRP A 64 12.89 7.83 -0.69
C TRP A 64 11.87 8.97 -0.85
N LEU A 65 12.00 9.79 -1.90
CA LEU A 65 11.14 10.96 -2.09
C LEU A 65 9.65 10.60 -2.15
N ILE A 66 9.25 9.55 -2.87
CA ILE A 66 7.83 9.15 -2.96
C ILE A 66 7.29 8.81 -1.57
N ARG A 67 8.07 8.11 -0.74
CA ARG A 67 7.66 7.72 0.61
C ARG A 67 7.47 8.93 1.52
N TYR A 68 8.43 9.85 1.57
CA TYR A 68 8.34 11.00 2.47
C TYR A 68 7.44 12.12 1.93
N TYR A 69 7.38 12.30 0.62
CA TYR A 69 6.49 13.29 0.01
C TYR A 69 5.04 12.87 0.14
N LEU A 70 4.69 11.60 -0.13
CA LEU A 70 3.32 11.13 0.07
C LEU A 70 2.99 10.99 1.55
N CYS A 71 3.77 10.26 2.35
CA CYS A 71 3.38 10.04 3.75
C CYS A 71 3.57 11.31 4.59
N GLY A 72 4.76 11.93 4.54
CA GLY A 72 5.07 13.13 5.32
C GLY A 72 4.33 14.35 4.80
N GLY A 73 4.32 14.57 3.48
CA GLY A 73 3.60 15.69 2.86
C GLY A 73 2.10 15.63 3.10
N LEU A 74 1.48 14.44 3.08
CA LEU A 74 0.05 14.30 3.38
C LEU A 74 -0.24 14.60 4.86
N VAL A 75 0.60 14.16 5.80
CA VAL A 75 0.46 14.50 7.22
C VAL A 75 0.56 16.02 7.43
N ILE A 76 1.57 16.67 6.84
CA ILE A 76 1.75 18.13 6.93
C ILE A 76 0.54 18.84 6.31
N TYR A 77 0.11 18.44 5.12
CA TYR A 77 -1.06 19.00 4.46
C TYR A 77 -2.33 18.87 5.32
N PHE A 78 -2.57 17.70 5.92
CA PHE A 78 -3.75 17.50 6.75
C PHE A 78 -3.71 18.37 8.02
N VAL A 79 -2.58 18.39 8.70
CA VAL A 79 -2.43 19.09 9.99
C VAL A 79 -2.46 20.61 9.81
N PHE A 80 -1.72 21.13 8.84
CA PHE A 80 -1.50 22.58 8.71
C PHE A 80 -2.49 23.27 7.75
N ILE A 81 -3.13 22.53 6.84
CA ILE A 81 -4.05 23.13 5.86
C ILE A 81 -5.47 22.64 6.12
N VAL A 82 -5.71 21.33 6.12
CA VAL A 82 -7.08 20.79 6.18
C VAL A 82 -7.74 21.07 7.53
N LEU A 83 -7.09 20.76 8.66
CA LEU A 83 -7.66 20.97 9.99
C LEU A 83 -8.02 22.44 10.29
N PRO A 84 -7.15 23.45 10.07
CA PRO A 84 -7.51 24.83 10.34
C PRO A 84 -8.62 25.34 9.43
N ILE A 85 -8.62 24.99 8.14
CA ILE A 85 -9.71 25.34 7.22
C ILE A 85 -11.01 24.71 7.70
N HIS A 86 -11.00 23.44 8.07
CA HIS A 86 -12.19 22.75 8.58
C HIS A 86 -12.74 23.43 9.84
N ARG A 87 -11.87 23.88 10.75
CA ARG A 87 -12.29 24.59 11.97
C ARG A 87 -12.82 25.99 11.66
N ALA A 88 -12.20 26.71 10.72
CA ALA A 88 -12.63 28.05 10.33
C ALA A 88 -13.99 28.03 9.61
N VAL A 89 -14.17 27.10 8.67
CA VAL A 89 -15.42 26.96 7.89
C VAL A 89 -16.58 26.52 8.78
N ASN A 90 -16.34 25.65 9.76
CA ASN A 90 -17.37 25.16 10.69
C ASN A 90 -17.48 26.00 11.97
N SER A 91 -16.92 27.21 11.99
CA SER A 91 -17.17 28.14 13.10
C SER A 91 -18.66 28.52 13.15
N PRO A 92 -19.23 28.74 14.35
CA PRO A 92 -20.67 29.00 14.50
C PRO A 92 -21.11 30.26 13.73
N GLU A 93 -20.24 31.26 13.62
CA GLU A 93 -20.47 32.49 12.85
C GLU A 93 -20.55 32.21 11.34
N ALA A 94 -19.62 31.43 10.79
CA ALA A 94 -19.63 31.07 9.37
C ALA A 94 -20.85 30.23 8.99
N VAL A 95 -21.28 29.33 9.89
CA VAL A 95 -22.49 28.51 9.72
C VAL A 95 -23.75 29.39 9.78
N ALA A 96 -23.82 30.33 10.72
CA ALA A 96 -24.93 31.28 10.81
C ALA A 96 -25.04 32.15 9.54
N ALA A 97 -23.93 32.73 9.09
CA ALA A 97 -23.87 33.51 7.85
C ALA A 97 -24.27 32.67 6.62
N HIS A 98 -23.87 31.39 6.56
CA HIS A 98 -24.31 30.49 5.50
C HIS A 98 -25.82 30.25 5.54
N LYS A 99 -26.40 30.03 6.73
CA LYS A 99 -27.83 29.85 6.91
C LYS A 99 -28.63 31.08 6.48
N GLU A 100 -28.14 32.27 6.78
CA GLU A 100 -28.74 33.53 6.33
C GLU A 100 -28.67 33.69 4.81
N ARG A 101 -27.52 33.42 4.19
CA ARG A 101 -27.39 33.42 2.72
C ARG A 101 -28.35 32.43 2.06
N LYS A 102 -28.52 31.24 2.65
CA LYS A 102 -29.46 30.23 2.15
C LYS A 102 -30.92 30.65 2.27
N ARG A 103 -31.30 31.37 3.33
CA ARG A 103 -32.66 31.94 3.48
C ARG A 103 -32.95 32.97 2.40
N LYS A 104 -32.04 33.93 2.19
CA LYS A 104 -32.16 34.94 1.14
C LYS A 104 -32.26 34.31 -0.26
N LEU A 105 -31.41 33.32 -0.55
CA LEU A 105 -31.46 32.59 -1.82
C LEU A 105 -32.79 31.85 -2.04
N ALA A 106 -33.36 31.27 -0.96
CA ALA A 106 -34.64 30.59 -1.02
C ALA A 106 -35.79 31.57 -1.24
N GLU A 107 -35.76 32.74 -0.60
CA GLU A 107 -36.72 33.83 -0.83
C GLU A 107 -36.63 34.34 -2.28
N GLU A 108 -35.43 34.61 -2.80
CA GLU A 108 -35.22 34.98 -4.20
C GLU A 108 -35.77 33.91 -5.16
N HIS A 109 -35.49 32.62 -4.93
CA HIS A 109 -36.04 31.55 -5.76
C HIS A 109 -37.57 31.46 -5.68
N GLN A 110 -38.17 31.75 -4.52
CA GLN A 110 -39.64 31.81 -4.38
C GLN A 110 -40.25 32.99 -5.12
N HIS A 111 -39.53 34.11 -5.27
CA HIS A 111 -39.98 35.27 -6.02
C HIS A 111 -39.77 35.15 -7.55
N HIS A 112 -38.92 34.21 -8.00
CA HIS A 112 -38.64 33.93 -9.41
C HIS A 112 -39.38 32.71 -9.99
N HIS A 113 -40.30 32.12 -9.21
CA HIS A 113 -41.30 31.15 -9.65
C HIS A 113 -42.68 31.79 -9.74
#